data_AF-A0A2E0FDT7-F1
#
_entry.id   AF-A0A2E0FDT7-F1
#
_cell.length_a   1.000
_cell.length_b   1.000
_cell.length_c   1.000
_cell.angle_alpha   90.00
_cell.angle_beta   90.00
_cell.angle_gamma   90.00
#
_symmetry.space_group_name_H-M   'P 1'
#
loop_
_entity.id
_entity.type
_entity.pdbx_description
1 polymer ?
#
loop_
_entity_poly.entity_id
_entity_poly.type
_entity_poly.pdbx_seq_one_letter_code
_entity_poly.pdbx_strand_id
1 'polypeptide(L)'
;MKNILLSISLSAIIISGFSQGSFQILNDHGGDLTGALYTFSGQNAPTDPFFKHDVDIVVKNTTGAAIDAKVKRIELSELSGTFNYFCFGVCYGQMAAGANYIFPAPSDPESLDYVSVAGGATSTVNTYLVPNAAVGTTKFRYVVYDGANPSDSAYVDIEFDITPASSVDERTNLNVSLFPNPCDDRAILTLDGDFSGNDLEVNLVDILGKKHL
;
A
#
# COMPACT_ATOMS: atom_id res chain seq x y z
N MET A 1 -32.96 66.70 1.20
CA MET A 1 -33.56 65.44 0.70
C MET A 1 -32.57 64.78 -0.24
N LYS A 2 -31.85 63.75 0.21
CA LYS A 2 -31.06 62.86 -0.65
C LYS A 2 -30.86 61.56 0.12
N ASN A 3 -31.57 60.52 -0.30
CA ASN A 3 -31.66 59.23 0.38
C ASN A 3 -30.41 58.42 0.05
N ILE A 4 -29.64 58.02 1.06
CA ILE A 4 -28.56 57.04 0.91
C ILE A 4 -29.16 55.68 1.28
N LEU A 5 -29.44 54.88 0.25
CA LEU A 5 -29.80 53.47 0.39
C LEU A 5 -28.53 52.69 0.73
N LEU A 6 -28.47 52.14 1.94
CA LEU A 6 -27.43 51.21 2.37
C LEU A 6 -27.87 49.79 1.95
N SER A 7 -27.32 49.27 0.87
CA SER A 7 -27.53 47.88 0.45
C SER A 7 -26.69 46.94 1.33
N ILE A 8 -27.34 46.18 2.19
CA ILE A 8 -26.73 45.08 2.94
C ILE A 8 -26.77 43.83 2.04
N SER A 9 -25.65 43.50 1.41
CA SER A 9 -25.46 42.22 0.72
C SER A 9 -25.25 41.13 1.76
N LEU A 10 -26.29 40.32 2.00
CA LEU A 10 -26.23 39.13 2.84
C LEU A 10 -25.59 37.99 2.03
N SER A 11 -24.27 37.84 2.15
CA SER A 11 -23.56 36.67 1.60
C SER A 11 -23.98 35.41 2.35
N ALA A 12 -24.78 34.56 1.72
CA ALA A 12 -25.08 33.23 2.21
C ALA A 12 -23.79 32.38 2.15
N ILE A 13 -23.15 32.19 3.29
CA ILE A 13 -22.10 31.17 3.44
C ILE A 13 -22.83 29.82 3.38
N ILE A 14 -22.75 29.15 2.23
CA ILE A 14 -23.12 27.76 2.10
C ILE A 14 -22.05 26.96 2.85
N ILE A 15 -22.26 26.76 4.15
CA ILE A 15 -21.52 25.74 4.89
C ILE A 15 -22.08 24.41 4.37
N SER A 16 -21.39 23.78 3.43
CA SER A 16 -21.58 22.37 3.14
C SER A 16 -21.16 21.59 4.39
N GLY A 17 -22.06 21.48 5.35
CA GLY A 17 -21.96 20.53 6.44
C GLY A 17 -22.01 19.14 5.82
N PHE A 18 -20.84 18.57 5.53
CA PHE A 18 -20.73 17.13 5.39
C PHE A 18 -21.32 16.54 6.66
N SER A 19 -22.40 15.76 6.53
CA SER A 19 -22.88 14.93 7.62
C SER A 19 -21.67 14.13 8.13
N GLN A 20 -21.26 14.39 9.37
CA GLN A 20 -20.20 13.62 10.02
C GLN A 20 -20.81 12.26 10.32
N GLY A 21 -20.56 11.27 9.46
CA GLY A 21 -20.87 9.87 9.77
C GLY A 21 -20.12 9.43 11.03
N SER A 22 -20.56 8.33 11.63
CA SER A 22 -19.98 7.80 12.87
C SER A 22 -18.59 7.18 12.69
N PHE A 23 -18.07 7.19 11.46
CA PHE A 23 -16.80 6.61 11.08
C PHE A 23 -15.86 7.64 10.47
N GLN A 24 -14.59 7.52 10.84
CA GLN A 24 -13.47 8.16 10.16
C GLN A 24 -12.50 7.05 9.74
N ILE A 25 -11.98 7.10 8.51
CA ILE A 25 -10.97 6.16 8.00
C ILE A 25 -9.64 6.89 7.96
N LEU A 26 -8.60 6.31 8.56
CA LEU A 26 -7.27 6.87 8.64
C LEU A 26 -6.25 5.96 7.94
N ASN A 27 -5.11 6.51 7.53
CA ASN A 27 -3.92 5.71 7.25
C ASN A 27 -3.24 5.27 8.56
N ASP A 28 -2.22 4.43 8.44
CA ASP A 28 -1.34 3.95 9.51
C ASP A 28 -0.62 5.07 10.29
N HIS A 29 -0.47 6.25 9.70
CA HIS A 29 0.13 7.45 10.31
C HIS A 29 -0.92 8.41 10.92
N GLY A 30 -2.20 8.06 10.91
CA GLY A 30 -3.30 8.87 11.46
C GLY A 30 -3.81 10.01 10.56
N GLY A 31 -3.38 10.07 9.30
CA GLY A 31 -3.92 10.96 8.29
C GLY A 31 -5.30 10.50 7.81
N ASP A 32 -6.23 11.45 7.64
CA ASP A 32 -7.62 11.15 7.25
C ASP A 32 -7.72 10.76 5.77
N LEU A 33 -8.29 9.58 5.51
CA LEU A 33 -8.59 9.02 4.19
C LEU A 33 -10.09 8.97 3.89
N THR A 34 -10.94 9.51 4.77
CA THR A 34 -12.40 9.46 4.64
C THR A 34 -12.85 10.14 3.34
N GLY A 35 -13.49 9.37 2.46
CA GLY A 35 -13.96 9.81 1.15
C GLY A 35 -12.85 10.05 0.11
N ALA A 36 -11.60 9.75 0.45
CA ALA A 36 -10.45 10.04 -0.38
C ALA A 36 -10.10 8.88 -1.33
N LEU A 37 -9.26 9.20 -2.32
CA LEU A 37 -8.50 8.24 -3.11
C LEU A 37 -7.09 8.14 -2.51
N TYR A 38 -6.69 6.95 -2.11
CA TYR A 38 -5.34 6.60 -1.70
C TYR A 38 -4.68 5.75 -2.79
N THR A 39 -3.58 6.23 -3.36
CA THR A 39 -2.83 5.49 -4.37
C THR A 39 -1.58 4.89 -3.75
N PHE A 40 -1.50 3.56 -3.77
CA PHE A 40 -0.30 2.79 -3.49
C PHE A 40 0.43 2.53 -4.81
N SER A 41 1.74 2.77 -4.86
CA SER A 41 2.58 2.38 -5.99
C SER A 41 3.60 1.33 -5.53
N GLY A 42 3.64 0.21 -6.22
CA GLY A 42 4.52 -0.91 -5.88
C GLY A 42 4.97 -1.66 -7.13
N GLN A 43 6.10 -2.36 -7.00
CA GLN A 43 6.61 -3.21 -8.08
C GLN A 43 5.96 -4.58 -8.06
N ASN A 44 6.00 -5.28 -9.17
CA ASN A 44 5.68 -6.70 -9.20
C ASN A 44 6.90 -7.56 -8.83
N ALA A 45 6.66 -8.81 -8.41
CA ALA A 45 7.69 -9.82 -8.23
C ALA A 45 7.22 -11.14 -8.89
N PRO A 46 7.31 -11.27 -10.23
CA PRO A 46 6.72 -12.40 -10.97
C PRO A 46 7.34 -13.77 -10.63
N THR A 47 8.50 -13.79 -9.99
CA THR A 47 9.19 -15.01 -9.57
C THR A 47 8.82 -15.48 -8.16
N ASP A 48 8.09 -14.67 -7.38
CA ASP A 48 7.64 -15.01 -6.04
C ASP A 48 6.12 -15.32 -6.04
N PRO A 49 5.73 -16.60 -5.92
CA PRO A 49 4.31 -16.99 -5.94
C PRO A 49 3.53 -16.54 -4.69
N PHE A 50 4.20 -16.06 -3.65
CA PHE A 50 3.57 -15.54 -2.43
C PHE A 50 3.57 -14.02 -2.35
N PHE A 51 4.06 -13.34 -3.39
CA PHE A 51 4.18 -11.89 -3.41
C PHE A 51 2.81 -11.22 -3.37
N LYS A 52 2.70 -10.24 -2.47
CA LYS A 52 1.51 -9.42 -2.29
C LYS A 52 1.92 -8.03 -1.81
N HIS A 53 1.05 -7.07 -2.12
CA HIS A 53 1.07 -5.75 -1.52
C HIS A 53 -0.03 -5.67 -0.47
N ASP A 54 0.23 -4.92 0.59
CA ASP A 54 -0.74 -4.62 1.61
C ASP A 54 -0.91 -3.10 1.79
N VAL A 55 -2.15 -2.71 2.05
CA VAL A 55 -2.51 -1.36 2.49
C VAL A 55 -3.43 -1.50 3.69
N ASP A 56 -2.95 -1.03 4.83
CA ASP A 56 -3.72 -1.03 6.07
C ASP A 56 -4.45 0.30 6.23
N ILE A 57 -5.74 0.22 6.55
CA ILE A 57 -6.55 1.39 6.91
C ILE A 57 -7.11 1.22 8.32
N VAL A 58 -7.23 2.33 9.04
CA VAL A 58 -7.70 2.36 10.41
C VAL A 58 -9.11 2.95 10.44
N VAL A 59 -10.08 2.16 10.85
CA VAL A 59 -11.45 2.58 11.11
C VAL A 59 -11.53 3.15 12.52
N LYS A 60 -11.99 4.38 12.66
CA LYS A 60 -12.26 5.03 13.94
C LYS A 60 -13.76 5.24 14.13
N ASN A 61 -14.28 4.80 15.27
CA ASN A 61 -15.60 5.18 15.73
C ASN A 61 -15.52 6.57 16.37
N THR A 62 -16.18 7.56 15.77
CA THR A 62 -16.16 8.96 16.22
C THR A 62 -17.22 9.27 17.29
N THR A 63 -18.08 8.31 17.60
CA THR A 63 -19.15 8.46 18.60
C THR A 63 -18.67 8.11 20.01
N GLY A 64 -19.54 8.33 21.00
CA GLY A 64 -19.31 7.91 22.39
C GLY A 64 -19.79 6.51 22.74
N ALA A 65 -20.48 5.81 21.83
CA ALA A 65 -21.03 4.47 22.05
C ALA A 65 -20.29 3.43 21.19
N ALA A 66 -20.34 2.16 21.58
CA ALA A 66 -19.81 1.10 20.71
C ALA A 66 -20.68 0.93 19.47
N ILE A 67 -20.05 0.63 18.33
CA ILE A 67 -20.71 0.32 17.06
C ILE A 67 -20.22 -1.04 16.57
N ASP A 68 -21.14 -1.89 16.16
CA ASP A 68 -20.83 -3.13 15.45
C ASP A 68 -20.53 -2.79 14.00
N ALA A 69 -19.27 -2.42 13.75
CA ALA A 69 -18.79 -2.01 12.45
C ALA A 69 -18.71 -3.22 11.52
N LYS A 70 -19.11 -3.02 10.27
CA LYS A 70 -19.00 -3.98 9.18
C LYS A 70 -18.22 -3.36 8.03
N VAL A 71 -17.51 -4.20 7.27
CA VAL A 71 -16.73 -3.75 6.12
C VAL A 71 -17.12 -4.56 4.89
N LYS A 72 -17.29 -3.87 3.77
CA LYS A 72 -17.38 -4.47 2.45
C LYS A 72 -16.41 -3.79 1.49
N ARG A 73 -15.94 -4.54 0.51
CA ARG A 73 -15.10 -4.08 -0.58
C ARG A 73 -15.89 -4.15 -1.88
N ILE A 74 -15.78 -3.10 -2.69
CA ILE A 74 -16.39 -2.97 -4.01
C ILE A 74 -15.26 -2.79 -5.03
N GLU A 75 -15.24 -3.57 -6.11
CA GLU A 75 -14.29 -3.35 -7.21
C GLU A 75 -14.73 -2.12 -8.00
N LEU A 76 -13.83 -1.16 -8.23
CA LEU A 76 -14.10 0.01 -9.08
C LEU A 76 -13.40 -0.11 -10.44
N SER A 77 -12.26 -0.81 -10.48
CA SER A 77 -11.60 -1.25 -11.71
C SER A 77 -10.84 -2.55 -11.47
N GLU A 78 -10.80 -3.39 -12.49
CA GLU A 78 -10.18 -4.71 -12.43
C GLU A 78 -8.83 -4.71 -13.13
N LEU A 79 -7.85 -5.38 -12.53
CA LEU A 79 -6.62 -5.79 -13.21
C LEU A 79 -6.65 -7.31 -13.35
N SER A 80 -6.96 -7.79 -14.55
CA SER A 80 -7.10 -9.23 -14.83
C SER A 80 -5.87 -10.03 -14.40
N GLY A 81 -6.08 -11.20 -13.80
CA GLY A 81 -5.02 -12.08 -13.32
C GLY A 81 -4.55 -11.81 -11.89
N THR A 82 -5.01 -10.71 -11.27
CA THR A 82 -4.77 -10.42 -9.87
C THR A 82 -5.78 -11.08 -8.94
N PHE A 83 -5.43 -11.17 -7.66
CA PHE A 83 -6.33 -11.58 -6.59
C PHE A 83 -6.34 -10.53 -5.48
N ASN A 84 -7.47 -10.35 -4.82
CA ASN A 84 -7.61 -9.48 -3.66
C ASN A 84 -8.29 -10.22 -2.50
N TYR A 85 -7.92 -9.83 -1.28
CA TYR A 85 -8.57 -10.24 -0.05
C TYR A 85 -8.31 -9.20 1.03
N PHE A 86 -9.07 -9.25 2.11
CA PHE A 86 -8.90 -8.36 3.25
C PHE A 86 -9.27 -9.06 4.55
N CYS A 87 -8.87 -8.45 5.67
CA CYS A 87 -9.22 -8.89 7.00
C CYS A 87 -9.90 -7.75 7.77
N PHE A 88 -10.95 -8.08 8.52
CA PHE A 88 -11.54 -7.19 9.51
C PHE A 88 -12.12 -8.03 10.66
N GLY A 89 -11.36 -8.18 11.75
CA GLY A 89 -11.64 -9.14 12.82
C GLY A 89 -11.38 -10.61 12.42
N VAL A 90 -11.78 -10.97 11.20
CA VAL A 90 -11.50 -12.25 10.53
C VAL A 90 -10.88 -11.99 9.16
N CYS A 91 -10.13 -12.96 8.62
CA CYS A 91 -9.53 -12.87 7.29
C CYS A 91 -10.35 -13.66 6.27
N TYR A 92 -10.71 -13.00 5.17
CA TYR A 92 -11.47 -13.62 4.09
C TYR A 92 -10.56 -14.27 3.05
N GLY A 93 -11.12 -15.22 2.29
CA GLY A 93 -10.38 -15.93 1.24
C GLY A 93 -10.00 -15.05 0.05
N GLN A 94 -8.98 -15.48 -0.69
CA GLN A 94 -8.56 -14.84 -1.94
C GLN A 94 -9.65 -14.91 -3.00
N MET A 95 -9.94 -13.78 -3.63
CA MET A 95 -10.87 -13.66 -4.75
C MET A 95 -10.14 -13.16 -5.98
N ALA A 96 -10.36 -13.81 -7.12
CA ALA A 96 -9.86 -13.33 -8.40
C ALA A 96 -10.55 -12.00 -8.77
N ALA A 97 -9.81 -11.08 -9.40
CA ALA A 97 -10.38 -9.85 -9.93
C ALA A 97 -11.58 -10.16 -10.85
N GLY A 98 -12.69 -9.43 -10.67
CA GLY A 98 -13.93 -9.61 -11.41
C GLY A 98 -14.80 -10.79 -10.97
N ALA A 99 -14.33 -11.65 -10.06
CA ALA A 99 -15.11 -12.82 -9.62
C ALA A 99 -16.27 -12.46 -8.70
N ASN A 100 -16.06 -11.47 -7.83
CA ASN A 100 -17.08 -10.94 -6.93
C ASN A 100 -16.95 -9.43 -6.90
N TYR A 101 -17.88 -8.71 -7.53
CA TYR A 101 -17.81 -7.24 -7.61
C TYR A 101 -17.98 -6.55 -6.24
N ILE A 102 -18.82 -7.11 -5.37
CA ILE A 102 -19.02 -6.65 -3.99
C ILE A 102 -18.80 -7.84 -3.08
N PHE A 103 -17.98 -7.67 -2.03
CA PHE A 103 -17.78 -8.69 -1.02
C PHE A 103 -17.56 -8.10 0.38
N PRO A 104 -18.26 -8.58 1.42
CA PRO A 104 -19.39 -9.49 1.33
C PRO A 104 -20.60 -8.79 0.69
N ALA A 105 -21.30 -9.48 -0.20
CA ALA A 105 -22.64 -9.11 -0.65
C ALA A 105 -23.67 -9.47 0.45
N PRO A 106 -24.87 -8.86 0.48
CA PRO A 106 -25.88 -9.17 1.50
C PRO A 106 -26.33 -10.63 1.55
N SER A 107 -26.10 -11.41 0.50
CA SER A 107 -26.38 -12.84 0.42
C SER A 107 -25.27 -13.71 1.00
N ASP A 108 -24.08 -13.17 1.21
CA ASP A 108 -22.91 -13.92 1.64
C ASP A 108 -22.98 -14.13 3.17
N PRO A 109 -22.62 -15.31 3.70
CA PRO A 109 -22.54 -15.56 5.14
C PRO A 109 -21.65 -14.54 5.86
N GLU A 110 -20.55 -14.12 5.23
CA GLU A 110 -19.58 -13.15 5.73
C GLU A 110 -20.20 -11.75 5.91
N SER A 111 -21.37 -11.47 5.31
CA SER A 111 -22.11 -10.23 5.57
C SER A 111 -22.60 -10.12 7.02
N LEU A 112 -22.60 -11.22 7.77
CA LEU A 112 -22.93 -11.23 9.20
C LEU A 112 -21.75 -10.81 10.07
N ASP A 113 -20.52 -10.90 9.58
CA ASP A 113 -19.31 -10.60 10.34
C ASP A 113 -19.22 -9.12 10.69
N TYR A 114 -18.73 -8.83 11.90
CA TYR A 114 -18.58 -7.48 12.42
C TYR A 114 -17.45 -7.40 13.45
N VAL A 115 -17.00 -6.19 13.73
CA VAL A 115 -16.12 -5.86 14.85
C VAL A 115 -16.81 -4.81 15.71
N SER A 116 -17.00 -5.10 16.99
CA SER A 116 -17.49 -4.11 17.95
C SER A 116 -16.39 -3.09 18.26
N VAL A 117 -16.48 -1.90 17.68
CA VAL A 117 -15.54 -0.79 17.90
C VAL A 117 -16.11 0.13 18.98
N ALA A 118 -15.45 0.19 20.14
CA ALA A 118 -15.86 1.08 21.23
C ALA A 118 -15.84 2.56 20.80
N GLY A 119 -16.63 3.40 21.49
CA GLY A 119 -16.68 4.84 21.21
C GLY A 119 -15.30 5.49 21.33
N GLY A 120 -14.89 6.25 20.32
CA GLY A 120 -13.56 6.87 20.22
C GLY A 120 -12.41 5.92 19.89
N ALA A 121 -12.65 4.61 19.84
CA ALA A 121 -11.63 3.60 19.58
C ALA A 121 -11.43 3.36 18.07
N THR A 122 -10.40 2.59 17.75
CA THR A 122 -10.03 2.23 16.38
C THR A 122 -9.96 0.72 16.19
N SER A 123 -10.08 0.29 14.93
CA SER A 123 -9.82 -1.07 14.47
C SER A 123 -9.20 -1.03 13.08
N THR A 124 -8.41 -2.03 12.72
CA THR A 124 -7.67 -2.06 11.45
C THR A 124 -8.36 -2.96 10.44
N VAL A 125 -8.45 -2.49 9.20
CA VAL A 125 -8.75 -3.31 8.02
C VAL A 125 -7.45 -3.52 7.28
N ASN A 126 -7.00 -4.77 7.19
CA ASN A 126 -5.82 -5.13 6.40
C ASN A 126 -6.28 -5.52 5.00
N THR A 127 -5.74 -4.87 3.97
CA THR A 127 -6.11 -5.15 2.58
C THR A 127 -4.91 -5.69 1.83
N TYR A 128 -5.14 -6.64 0.93
CA TYR A 128 -4.07 -7.31 0.20
C TYR A 128 -4.38 -7.39 -1.29
N LEU A 129 -3.40 -7.09 -2.13
CA LEU A 129 -3.41 -7.36 -3.55
C LEU A 129 -2.29 -8.34 -3.89
N VAL A 130 -2.62 -9.42 -4.58
CA VAL A 130 -1.68 -10.38 -5.16
C VAL A 130 -1.59 -10.08 -6.66
N PRO A 131 -0.50 -9.45 -7.14
CA PRO A 131 -0.42 -9.01 -8.54
C PRO A 131 -0.24 -10.16 -9.53
N ASN A 132 0.39 -11.27 -9.12
CA ASN A 132 0.58 -12.47 -9.95
C ASN A 132 1.07 -12.16 -11.39
N ALA A 133 2.20 -11.44 -11.49
CA ALA A 133 2.80 -10.97 -12.74
C ALA A 133 2.01 -9.90 -13.53
N ALA A 134 0.80 -9.50 -13.11
CA ALA A 134 0.05 -8.41 -13.74
C ALA A 134 0.66 -7.02 -13.44
N VAL A 135 0.68 -6.15 -14.44
CA VAL A 135 1.16 -4.76 -14.36
C VAL A 135 0.03 -3.84 -14.81
N GLY A 136 -0.18 -2.75 -14.09
CA GLY A 136 -1.27 -1.80 -14.31
C GLY A 136 -1.97 -1.42 -13.00
N THR A 137 -3.15 -0.84 -13.13
CA THR A 137 -3.90 -0.31 -12.00
C THR A 137 -5.17 -1.12 -11.71
N THR A 138 -5.47 -1.32 -10.43
CA THR A 138 -6.78 -1.80 -9.96
C THR A 138 -7.24 -0.97 -8.77
N LYS A 139 -8.55 -0.83 -8.60
CA LYS A 139 -9.14 0.04 -7.60
C LYS A 139 -10.25 -0.65 -6.84
N PHE A 140 -10.22 -0.51 -5.53
CA PHE A 140 -11.23 -1.04 -4.63
C PHE A 140 -11.75 0.08 -3.72
N ARG A 141 -13.06 0.12 -3.52
CA ARG A 141 -13.69 0.93 -2.48
C ARG A 141 -13.93 0.06 -1.25
N TYR A 142 -13.33 0.43 -0.13
CA TYR A 142 -13.66 -0.16 1.17
C TYR A 142 -14.69 0.73 1.86
N VAL A 143 -15.84 0.16 2.19
CA VAL A 143 -16.94 0.83 2.89
C VAL A 143 -17.03 0.23 4.29
N VAL A 144 -16.86 1.06 5.31
CA VAL A 144 -17.24 0.73 6.69
C VAL A 144 -18.63 1.28 6.97
N TYR A 145 -19.46 0.50 7.65
CA TYR A 145 -20.83 0.89 7.98
C TYR A 145 -21.28 0.30 9.31
N ASP A 146 -22.27 0.93 9.93
CA ASP A 146 -22.93 0.41 11.14
C ASP A 146 -23.84 -0.76 10.76
N GLY A 147 -23.64 -1.92 11.38
CA GLY A 147 -24.48 -3.10 11.17
C GLY A 147 -25.95 -2.88 11.52
N ALA A 148 -26.26 -1.99 12.48
CA ALA A 148 -27.63 -1.64 12.86
C ALA A 148 -28.24 -0.54 11.96
N ASN A 149 -27.40 0.30 11.35
CA ASN A 149 -27.80 1.35 10.44
C ASN A 149 -26.84 1.47 9.24
N PRO A 150 -27.01 0.66 8.17
CA PRO A 150 -26.08 0.66 7.04
C PRO A 150 -25.97 1.97 6.26
N SER A 151 -26.87 2.93 6.50
CA SER A 151 -26.78 4.28 5.91
C SER A 151 -25.70 5.14 6.59
N ASP A 152 -25.35 4.83 7.85
CA ASP A 152 -24.22 5.42 8.55
C ASP A 152 -22.95 4.68 8.11
N SER A 153 -22.23 5.31 7.19
CA SER A 153 -21.08 4.70 6.53
C SER A 153 -20.03 5.72 6.13
N ALA A 154 -18.80 5.25 6.00
CA ALA A 154 -17.68 5.96 5.43
C ALA A 154 -16.97 5.05 4.41
N TYR A 155 -16.24 5.64 3.47
CA TYR A 155 -15.49 4.87 2.49
C TYR A 155 -14.12 5.46 2.23
N VAL A 156 -13.22 4.64 1.69
CA VAL A 156 -11.96 5.04 1.07
C VAL A 156 -11.80 4.26 -0.23
N ASP A 157 -11.29 4.91 -1.26
CA ASP A 157 -10.88 4.26 -2.49
C ASP A 157 -9.38 3.99 -2.43
N ILE A 158 -8.97 2.74 -2.60
CA ILE A 158 -7.57 2.33 -2.67
C ILE A 158 -7.27 1.93 -4.11
N GLU A 159 -6.33 2.63 -4.73
CA GLU A 159 -5.77 2.30 -6.04
C GLU A 159 -4.40 1.67 -5.86
N PHE A 160 -4.24 0.47 -6.40
CA PHE A 160 -2.94 -0.17 -6.50
C PHE A 160 -2.41 0.09 -7.91
N ASP A 161 -1.32 0.83 -8.01
CA ASP A 161 -0.54 1.05 -9.22
C ASP A 161 0.66 0.11 -9.22
N ILE A 162 0.52 -1.02 -9.92
CA ILE A 162 1.54 -2.06 -10.01
C ILE A 162 2.42 -1.80 -11.21
N THR A 163 3.68 -1.51 -10.94
CA THR A 163 4.72 -1.29 -11.95
C THR A 163 5.48 -2.59 -12.24
N PRO A 164 6.12 -2.73 -13.41
CA PRO A 164 7.00 -3.87 -13.67
C PRO A 164 8.09 -3.98 -12.59
N ALA A 165 8.53 -5.21 -12.32
CA ALA A 165 9.78 -5.41 -11.57
C ALA A 165 10.89 -4.64 -12.31
N SER A 166 11.47 -3.61 -11.69
CA SER A 166 12.75 -3.09 -12.20
C SER A 166 13.80 -4.15 -11.88
N SER A 167 14.66 -4.45 -12.85
CA SER A 167 15.80 -5.35 -12.68
C SER A 167 16.47 -5.11 -11.32
N VAL A 168 16.74 -6.18 -10.60
CA VAL A 168 17.73 -6.16 -9.52
C VAL A 168 19.04 -5.68 -10.15
N ASP A 169 19.76 -4.77 -9.51
CA ASP A 169 21.16 -4.51 -9.83
C ASP A 169 21.90 -5.84 -9.66
N GLU A 170 22.07 -6.59 -10.75
CA GLU A 170 23.00 -7.71 -10.80
C GLU A 170 24.40 -7.10 -10.69
N ARG A 171 24.87 -6.86 -9.46
CA ARG A 171 26.29 -6.64 -9.25
C ARG A 171 26.98 -7.92 -9.69
N THR A 172 27.52 -7.93 -10.91
CA THR A 172 28.42 -8.98 -11.35
C THR A 172 29.50 -9.13 -10.28
N ASN A 173 29.63 -10.33 -9.70
CA ASN A 173 30.68 -10.59 -8.73
C ASN A 173 32.03 -10.24 -9.37
N LEU A 174 32.82 -9.38 -8.72
CA LEU A 174 34.19 -9.12 -9.12
C LEU A 174 34.96 -10.44 -9.03
N ASN A 175 35.37 -10.97 -10.19
CA ASN A 175 36.22 -12.15 -10.24
C ASN A 175 37.67 -11.71 -10.12
N VAL A 176 38.33 -12.16 -9.06
CA VAL A 176 39.73 -11.84 -8.76
C VAL A 176 40.54 -13.11 -8.90
N SER A 177 41.57 -13.08 -9.74
CA SER A 177 42.45 -14.21 -9.91
C SER A 177 43.91 -13.79 -10.01
N LEU A 178 44.81 -14.61 -9.45
CA LEU A 178 46.24 -14.32 -9.35
C LEU A 178 47.04 -15.51 -9.85
N PHE A 179 47.81 -15.34 -10.92
CA PHE A 179 48.58 -16.43 -11.52
C PHE A 179 49.98 -16.02 -12.03
N PRO A 180 51.00 -16.90 -11.91
CA PRO A 180 50.96 -18.11 -11.11
C PRO A 180 50.95 -17.77 -9.61
N ASN A 181 50.36 -18.65 -8.81
CA ASN A 181 50.44 -18.60 -7.35
C ASN A 181 50.71 -20.04 -6.85
N PRO A 182 51.91 -20.37 -6.33
CA PRO A 182 53.03 -19.47 -6.01
C PRO A 182 53.80 -18.93 -7.23
N CYS A 183 54.58 -17.86 -7.03
CA CYS A 183 55.48 -17.26 -8.03
C CYS A 183 56.74 -16.69 -7.36
N ASP A 184 57.90 -16.78 -8.03
CA ASP A 184 59.18 -16.26 -7.54
C ASP A 184 59.51 -14.83 -8.05
N ASP A 185 58.95 -14.41 -9.18
CA ASP A 185 59.33 -13.15 -9.87
C ASP A 185 58.13 -12.26 -10.22
N ARG A 186 57.15 -12.79 -10.98
CA ARG A 186 55.99 -11.99 -11.44
C ARG A 186 54.68 -12.78 -11.43
N ALA A 187 53.72 -12.31 -10.64
CA ALA A 187 52.32 -12.73 -10.71
C ALA A 187 51.47 -11.73 -11.51
N ILE A 188 50.41 -12.22 -12.14
CA ILE A 188 49.42 -11.44 -12.89
C ILE A 188 48.12 -11.45 -12.10
N LEU A 189 47.66 -10.26 -11.70
CA LEU A 189 46.34 -10.04 -11.13
C LEU A 189 45.35 -9.74 -12.27
N THR A 190 44.31 -10.54 -12.39
CA THR A 190 43.19 -10.28 -13.31
C THR A 190 41.95 -9.96 -12.49
N LEU A 191 41.32 -8.83 -12.82
CA LEU A 191 40.07 -8.34 -12.27
C LEU A 191 39.06 -8.32 -13.41
N ASP A 192 38.02 -9.13 -13.31
CA ASP A 192 36.95 -9.23 -14.31
C ASP A 192 35.60 -8.97 -13.64
N GLY A 193 34.85 -7.99 -14.15
CA GLY A 193 33.60 -7.51 -13.58
C GLY A 193 33.27 -6.10 -14.05
N ASP A 194 32.02 -5.68 -13.85
CA ASP A 194 31.57 -4.32 -14.18
C ASP A 194 31.88 -3.36 -13.01
N PHE A 195 32.86 -2.49 -13.20
CA PHE A 195 33.23 -1.45 -12.23
C PHE A 195 33.47 -0.11 -12.92
N SER A 196 33.01 0.97 -12.30
CA SER A 196 33.28 2.34 -12.75
C SER A 196 34.59 2.84 -12.15
N GLY A 197 35.33 3.69 -12.87
CA GLY A 197 36.75 3.99 -12.61
C GLY A 197 37.12 4.56 -11.23
N ASN A 198 36.16 4.86 -10.35
CA ASN A 198 36.39 5.36 -8.99
C ASN A 198 36.07 4.34 -7.89
N ASP A 199 35.55 3.14 -8.21
CA ASP A 199 35.04 2.18 -7.22
C ASP A 199 36.01 1.03 -6.90
N LEU A 200 37.23 1.06 -7.46
CA LEU A 200 38.20 -0.03 -7.36
C LEU A 200 39.52 0.43 -6.71
N GLU A 201 39.85 -0.18 -5.57
CA GLU A 201 41.14 -0.01 -4.90
C GLU A 201 41.89 -1.35 -4.86
N VAL A 202 43.13 -1.38 -5.37
CA VAL A 202 44.00 -2.56 -5.34
C VAL A 202 45.13 -2.30 -4.34
N ASN A 203 45.18 -3.09 -3.26
CA ASN A 203 46.24 -3.02 -2.25
C ASN A 203 47.12 -4.27 -2.33
N LEU A 204 48.44 -4.09 -2.38
CA LEU A 204 49.40 -5.20 -2.25
C LEU A 204 50.08 -5.11 -0.89
N VAL A 205 49.95 -6.15 -0.07
CA VAL A 205 50.45 -6.15 1.32
C VAL A 205 51.33 -7.37 1.56
N ASP A 206 52.47 -7.17 2.23
CA ASP A 206 53.32 -8.29 2.65
C ASP A 206 52.84 -8.94 3.95
N ILE A 207 53.49 -10.05 4.35
CA ILE A 207 53.14 -10.79 5.56
C ILE A 207 53.32 -9.99 6.86
N LEU A 208 54.00 -8.84 6.81
CA LEU A 208 54.20 -7.93 7.95
C LEU A 208 53.22 -6.75 7.92
N GLY A 209 52.30 -6.71 6.94
CA GLY A 209 51.31 -5.65 6.82
C GLY A 209 51.80 -4.39 6.09
N LYS A 210 53.00 -4.40 5.50
CA LYS A 210 53.49 -3.24 4.74
C LYS A 210 52.85 -3.22 3.35
N LYS A 211 52.29 -2.07 2.99
CA LYS A 211 51.73 -1.80 1.65
C LYS A 211 52.84 -1.54 0.63
N HIS A 212 52.70 -2.13 -0.55
CA HIS A 212 53.59 -1.98 -1.71
C HIS A 212 52.86 -1.46 -2.95
N LEU A 213 51.53 -1.52 -2.93
CA LEU A 213 50.61 -0.84 -3.84
C LEU A 213 49.44 -0.32 -3.00
#